data_AF-K1S8P9-F1
#
_entry.id   AF-K1S8P9-F1
#
_cell.length_a   1.000
_cell.length_b   1.000
_cell.length_c   1.000
_cell.angle_alpha   90.00
_cell.angle_beta   90.00
_cell.angle_gamma   90.00
#
_symmetry.space_group_name_H-M   'P 1'
#
loop_
_entity.id
_entity.type
_entity.pdbx_description
1 polymer ?
#
loop_
_entity_poly.entity_id
_entity_poly.type
_entity_poly.pdbx_seq_one_letter_code
_entity_poly.pdbx_strand_id
1 'polypeptide(L)'
;MANIFKNFGLLSFYDNEGRYYPISKHAASVLDVLRLQVETLGIDVFTEQNVNSIKKVSNGFKISSDDSEKKYDFICNKLVIANGSKAAPKLGGNASAIDYLKNFGHKVVSFSPALCPVKVKSDVLKILKGLRVTGKA
;
A
#
# COMPACT_ATOMS: atom_id res chain seq x y z
N MET A 1 -1.51 -1.55 19.23
CA MET A 1 -2.03 -1.06 17.93
C MET A 1 -3.52 -0.71 17.98
N ALA A 2 -4.39 -1.52 18.60
CA ALA A 2 -5.82 -1.23 18.79
C ALA A 2 -6.15 0.15 19.40
N ASN A 3 -5.26 0.68 20.25
CA ASN A 3 -5.49 1.94 20.96
C ASN A 3 -5.44 3.19 20.05
N ILE A 4 -4.67 3.17 18.96
CA ILE A 4 -4.52 4.35 18.08
C ILE A 4 -5.83 4.61 17.32
N PHE A 5 -6.42 3.58 16.72
CA PHE A 5 -7.68 3.71 16.00
C PHE A 5 -8.83 4.11 16.92
N LYS A 6 -8.85 3.62 18.17
CA LYS A 6 -9.81 4.08 19.18
C LYS A 6 -9.64 5.57 19.47
N ASN A 7 -8.41 6.06 19.60
CA ASN A 7 -8.13 7.49 19.81
C ASN A 7 -8.54 8.35 18.62
N PHE A 8 -8.51 7.80 17.40
CA PHE A 8 -9.04 8.45 16.20
C PHE A 8 -10.57 8.31 16.05
N GLY A 9 -11.26 7.74 17.04
CA GLY A 9 -12.70 7.55 17.03
C GLY A 9 -13.20 6.30 16.31
N LEU A 10 -12.31 5.42 15.83
CA LEU A 10 -12.67 4.19 15.14
C LEU A 10 -12.79 3.01 16.09
N LEU A 11 -14.02 2.75 16.54
CA LEU A 11 -14.32 1.56 17.33
C LEU A 11 -14.17 0.29 16.49
N SER A 12 -13.61 -0.74 17.10
CA SER A 12 -13.20 -1.97 16.41
C SER A 12 -13.38 -3.18 17.32
N PHE A 13 -13.40 -4.38 16.74
CA PHE A 13 -13.54 -5.65 17.45
C PHE A 13 -12.58 -6.70 16.86
N TYR A 14 -12.34 -7.76 17.63
CA TYR A 14 -11.66 -8.97 17.16
C TYR A 14 -12.70 -10.03 16.81
N ASP A 15 -12.52 -10.71 15.69
CA ASP A 15 -13.29 -11.91 15.41
C ASP A 15 -12.70 -13.15 16.12
N ASN A 16 -13.35 -14.30 15.92
CA ASN A 16 -12.95 -15.55 16.56
C ASN A 16 -11.58 -16.09 16.08
N GLU A 17 -11.03 -15.55 14.99
CA GLU A 17 -9.71 -15.90 14.46
C GLU A 17 -8.65 -14.85 14.86
N GLY A 18 -9.00 -13.89 15.72
CA GLY A 18 -8.10 -12.83 16.19
C GLY A 18 -7.86 -11.72 15.17
N ARG A 19 -8.63 -11.67 14.08
CA ARG A 19 -8.54 -10.60 13.08
C ARG A 19 -9.26 -9.36 13.58
N TYR A 20 -8.68 -8.19 13.33
CA TYR A 20 -9.17 -6.92 13.83
C TYR A 20 -9.92 -6.15 12.74
N TYR A 21 -11.15 -5.74 13.04
CA TYR A 21 -12.03 -5.06 12.09
C TYR A 21 -12.71 -3.84 12.73
N PRO A 22 -12.99 -2.79 11.95
CA PRO A 22 -13.86 -1.72 12.42
C PRO A 22 -15.26 -2.28 12.69
N ILE A 23 -15.95 -1.77 13.72
CA ILE A 23 -17.34 -2.17 14.02
C ILE A 23 -18.25 -1.90 12.82
N SER A 24 -17.99 -0.82 12.07
CA SER A 24 -18.72 -0.50 10.85
C SER A 24 -18.62 -1.58 9.76
N LYS A 25 -17.57 -2.43 9.79
CA LYS A 25 -17.21 -3.37 8.72
C LYS A 25 -16.96 -2.72 7.34
N HIS A 26 -16.69 -1.41 7.32
CA HIS A 26 -16.37 -0.67 6.09
C HIS A 26 -14.90 -0.23 6.08
N ALA A 27 -14.17 -0.59 5.02
CA ALA A 27 -12.77 -0.21 4.86
C ALA A 27 -12.58 1.32 4.73
N ALA A 28 -13.57 2.01 4.15
CA ALA A 28 -13.58 3.48 4.04
C ALA A 28 -13.47 4.16 5.41
N SER A 29 -14.08 3.60 6.47
CA SER A 29 -13.97 4.15 7.83
C SER A 29 -12.53 4.16 8.33
N VAL A 30 -11.70 3.18 7.95
CA VAL A 30 -10.27 3.15 8.32
C VAL A 30 -9.50 4.22 7.55
N LEU A 31 -9.78 4.38 6.26
CA LEU A 31 -9.16 5.39 5.42
C LEU A 31 -9.46 6.80 5.92
N ASP A 32 -10.72 7.10 6.21
CA ASP A 32 -11.15 8.44 6.57
C ASP A 32 -10.57 8.89 7.90
N VAL A 33 -10.52 8.02 8.92
CA VAL A 33 -9.89 8.42 10.19
C VAL A 33 -8.41 8.75 10.01
N LEU A 34 -7.68 8.05 9.14
CA LEU A 34 -6.28 8.38 8.87
C LEU A 34 -6.16 9.70 8.10
N ARG A 35 -6.98 9.91 7.07
CA ARG A 35 -7.00 11.15 6.28
C ARG A 35 -7.32 12.37 7.14
N LEU A 36 -8.32 12.28 8.01
CA LEU A 36 -8.70 13.36 8.92
C LEU A 36 -7.58 13.70 9.90
N GLN A 37 -6.81 12.71 10.36
CA GLN A 37 -5.64 12.99 11.22
C GLN A 37 -4.53 13.70 10.45
N VAL A 38 -4.26 13.29 9.21
CA VAL A 38 -3.29 13.97 8.33
C VAL A 38 -3.69 15.43 8.10
N GLU A 39 -4.97 15.68 7.84
CA GLU A 39 -5.54 17.03 7.68
C GLU A 39 -5.45 17.85 8.99
N THR A 40 -5.82 17.26 10.14
CA THR A 40 -5.75 17.91 11.45
C THR A 40 -4.34 18.34 11.82
N LEU A 41 -3.33 17.56 11.40
CA LEU A 41 -1.92 17.86 11.61
C LEU A 41 -1.35 18.87 10.60
N GLY A 42 -2.15 19.33 9.62
CA GLY A 42 -1.72 20.25 8.58
C GLY A 42 -0.65 19.68 7.65
N ILE A 43 -0.68 18.37 7.40
CA ILE A 43 0.27 17.70 6.51
C ILE A 43 -0.21 17.83 5.06
N ASP A 44 0.65 18.37 4.19
CA ASP A 44 0.35 18.47 2.77
C ASP A 44 0.27 17.09 2.09
N VAL A 45 -0.80 16.88 1.31
CA VAL A 45 -1.03 15.66 0.55
C VAL A 45 -1.24 15.99 -0.92
N PHE A 46 -0.38 15.45 -1.77
CA PHE A 46 -0.49 15.57 -3.22
C PHE A 46 -0.98 14.24 -3.81
N THR A 47 -2.23 14.21 -4.25
CA THR A 47 -2.81 13.08 -4.99
C THR A 47 -2.56 13.23 -6.49
N GLU A 48 -2.75 12.16 -7.26
CA GLU A 48 -2.55 12.14 -8.72
C GLU A 48 -1.14 12.60 -9.15
N GLN A 49 -0.19 12.51 -8.23
CA GLN A 49 1.18 12.98 -8.37
C GLN A 49 2.09 11.78 -8.52
N ASN A 50 2.55 11.53 -9.75
CA ASN A 50 3.43 10.40 -10.04
C ASN A 50 4.89 10.76 -9.80
N VAL A 51 5.57 10.03 -8.92
CA VAL A 51 7.01 10.22 -8.69
C VAL A 51 7.81 9.55 -9.81
N ASN A 52 8.59 10.34 -10.53
CA ASN A 52 9.40 9.87 -11.65
C ASN A 52 10.83 9.53 -11.23
N SER A 53 11.42 10.35 -10.37
CA SER A 53 12.81 10.15 -9.95
C SER A 53 13.08 10.67 -8.55
N ILE A 54 14.01 10.01 -7.88
CA ILE A 54 14.53 10.43 -6.57
C ILE A 54 16.05 10.38 -6.64
N LYS A 55 16.70 11.49 -6.29
CA LYS A 55 18.17 11.63 -6.31
C LYS A 55 18.67 12.12 -4.97
N LYS A 56 19.80 11.56 -4.50
CA LYS A 56 20.56 12.16 -3.39
C LYS A 56 21.21 13.44 -3.88
N VAL A 57 21.09 14.50 -3.08
CA VAL A 57 21.76 15.79 -3.29
C VAL A 57 22.58 16.12 -2.03
N SER A 58 23.39 17.19 -2.07
CA SER A 58 24.31 17.53 -0.98
C SER A 58 23.64 17.53 0.40
N ASN A 59 22.44 18.09 0.51
CA ASN A 59 21.66 18.17 1.75
C ASN A 59 20.32 17.43 1.64
N GLY A 60 20.34 16.14 1.30
CA GLY A 60 19.15 15.28 1.36
C GLY A 60 18.75 14.71 0.01
N PHE A 61 17.49 14.90 -0.38
CA PHE A 61 16.87 14.28 -1.54
C PHE A 61 16.14 15.30 -2.41
N LYS A 62 16.26 15.13 -3.72
CA LYS A 62 15.42 15.78 -4.73
C LYS A 62 14.46 14.74 -5.31
N ILE A 63 13.16 15.05 -5.29
CA ILE A 63 12.09 14.24 -5.85
C ILE A 63 11.52 15.01 -7.03
N SER A 64 11.52 14.39 -8.22
CA SER A 64 10.84 14.95 -9.38
C SER A 64 9.57 14.14 -9.66
N SER A 65 8.44 14.83 -9.77
CA SER A 65 7.13 14.23 -10.02
C SER A 65 6.36 15.02 -11.08
N ASP A 66 5.23 14.47 -11.51
CA ASP A 66 4.29 15.11 -12.42
C ASP A 66 2.84 14.76 -12.09
N ASP A 67 1.94 15.68 -12.39
CA ASP A 67 0.51 15.43 -12.52
C ASP A 67 0.09 15.58 -13.98
N SER A 68 -1.21 15.61 -14.26
CA SER A 68 -1.76 15.78 -15.61
C SER A 68 -1.42 17.13 -16.27
N GLU A 69 -0.99 18.14 -15.50
CA GLU A 69 -0.82 19.51 -15.96
C GLU A 69 0.65 19.93 -16.04
N LYS A 70 1.47 19.56 -15.06
CA LYS A 70 2.85 20.04 -14.96
C LYS A 70 3.77 19.14 -14.13
N LYS A 71 5.05 19.48 -14.18
CA LYS A 71 6.13 18.85 -13.42
C LYS A 71 6.41 19.62 -12.13
N TYR A 72 6.82 18.89 -11.10
CA TYR A 72 7.16 19.40 -9.79
C TYR A 72 8.52 18.86 -9.34
N ASP A 73 9.21 19.67 -8.55
CA ASP A 73 10.42 19.27 -7.85
C ASP A 73 10.25 19.56 -6.35
N PHE A 74 10.44 18.54 -5.52
CA PHE A 74 10.44 18.64 -4.06
C PHE A 74 11.84 18.39 -3.51
N ILE A 75 12.19 19.08 -2.42
CA ILE A 75 13.45 18.90 -1.70
C ILE A 75 13.14 18.53 -0.25
N CYS A 76 13.80 17.50 0.27
CA CYS A 76 13.68 17.13 1.68
C CYS A 76 14.99 16.55 2.25
N ASN A 77 15.19 16.72 3.55
CA ASN A 77 16.36 16.16 4.25
C ASN A 77 16.17 14.67 4.60
N LYS A 78 14.91 14.25 4.82
CA LYS A 78 14.54 12.89 5.19
C LYS A 78 13.47 12.38 4.24
N LEU A 79 13.65 11.16 3.75
CA LEU A 79 12.77 10.50 2.80
C LEU A 79 12.27 9.18 3.39
N VAL A 80 10.96 8.98 3.38
CA VAL A 80 10.31 7.70 3.68
C VAL A 80 9.69 7.17 2.40
N ILE A 81 10.03 5.94 2.01
CA ILE A 81 9.46 5.27 0.83
C ILE A 81 8.45 4.24 1.31
N ALA A 82 7.17 4.46 1.00
CA ALA A 82 6.04 3.62 1.39
C ALA A 82 5.12 3.27 0.21
N ASN A 83 5.71 2.97 -0.97
CA ASN A 83 4.98 2.80 -2.24
C ASN A 83 4.34 1.41 -2.43
N GLY A 84 4.40 0.52 -1.44
CA GLY A 84 3.86 -0.84 -1.54
C GLY A 84 4.65 -1.77 -2.47
N SER A 85 3.95 -2.71 -3.12
CA SER A 85 4.56 -3.75 -3.96
C SER A 85 3.87 -3.86 -5.32
N LYS A 86 4.37 -4.75 -6.19
CA LYS A 86 3.78 -5.07 -7.50
C LYS A 86 2.40 -5.75 -7.42
N ALA A 87 1.95 -6.15 -6.23
CA ALA A 87 0.66 -6.81 -6.05
C ALA A 87 -0.50 -5.85 -6.38
N ALA A 88 -1.59 -6.38 -6.94
CA ALA A 88 -2.80 -5.63 -7.31
C ALA A 88 -2.52 -4.36 -8.15
N PRO A 89 -1.95 -4.49 -9.37
CA PRO A 89 -1.57 -3.33 -10.21
C PRO A 89 -2.75 -2.42 -10.58
N LYS A 90 -3.98 -2.96 -10.64
CA LYS A 90 -5.20 -2.16 -10.86
C LYS A 90 -5.47 -1.13 -9.74
N LEU A 91 -4.90 -1.33 -8.55
CA LEU A 91 -4.98 -0.42 -7.40
C LEU A 91 -3.74 0.50 -7.29
N GLY A 92 -2.88 0.53 -8.31
CA GLY A 92 -1.64 1.32 -8.32
C GLY A 92 -0.39 0.57 -7.85
N GLY A 93 -0.51 -0.72 -7.48
CA GLY A 93 0.64 -1.53 -7.06
C GLY A 93 1.71 -1.65 -8.16
N ASN A 94 2.93 -1.25 -7.84
CA ASN A 94 4.04 -1.21 -8.79
C ASN A 94 5.39 -1.45 -8.08
N ALA A 95 6.49 -1.26 -8.82
CA ALA A 95 7.85 -1.49 -8.35
C ALA A 95 8.80 -0.31 -8.56
N SER A 96 8.27 0.90 -8.77
CA SER A 96 9.08 2.09 -9.07
C SER A 96 10.18 2.33 -8.03
N ALA A 97 9.89 2.07 -6.76
CA ALA A 97 10.87 2.22 -5.69
C ALA A 97 12.08 1.31 -5.78
N ILE A 98 12.01 0.17 -6.48
CA ILE A 98 13.14 -0.75 -6.63
C ILE A 98 14.32 -0.02 -7.28
N ASP A 99 14.05 0.78 -8.30
CA ASP A 99 15.10 1.48 -9.05
C ASP A 99 15.74 2.58 -8.20
N TYR A 100 14.93 3.33 -7.43
CA TYR A 100 15.44 4.33 -6.48
C TYR A 100 16.30 3.68 -5.38
N LEU A 101 15.83 2.57 -4.80
CA LEU A 101 16.53 1.87 -3.73
C LEU A 101 17.86 1.26 -4.21
N LYS A 102 17.89 0.68 -5.42
CA LYS A 102 19.14 0.21 -6.04
C LYS A 102 20.13 1.34 -6.25
N ASN A 103 19.68 2.49 -6.75
CA ASN A 103 20.52 3.68 -6.94
C ASN A 103 21.08 4.22 -5.61
N PHE A 104 20.41 3.96 -4.50
CA PHE A 104 20.91 4.29 -3.16
C PHE A 104 21.85 3.24 -2.56
N GLY A 105 22.11 2.14 -3.26
CA GLY A 105 22.99 1.06 -2.84
C GLY A 105 22.30 -0.09 -2.09
N HIS A 106 20.97 -0.11 -2.02
CA HIS A 106 20.27 -1.21 -1.36
C HIS A 106 20.26 -2.47 -2.23
N LYS A 107 20.43 -3.62 -1.58
CA LYS A 107 20.20 -4.92 -2.20
C LYS A 107 18.70 -5.20 -2.28
N VAL A 108 18.22 -5.52 -3.48
CA VAL A 108 16.83 -5.93 -3.69
C VAL A 108 16.78 -7.43 -3.93
N VAL A 109 15.98 -8.14 -3.13
CA VAL A 109 15.74 -9.58 -3.28
C VAL A 109 14.67 -9.85 -4.34
N SER A 110 14.70 -11.02 -4.97
CA SER A 110 13.66 -11.43 -5.91
C SER A 110 12.32 -11.61 -5.19
N PHE A 111 11.24 -11.21 -5.86
CA PHE A 111 9.88 -11.35 -5.35
C PHE A 111 9.17 -12.51 -6.05
N SER A 112 8.32 -13.22 -5.31
CA SER A 112 7.39 -14.21 -5.85
C SER A 112 5.97 -13.88 -5.40
N PRO A 113 4.94 -14.22 -6.19
CA PRO A 113 3.55 -14.06 -5.76
C PRO A 113 3.30 -14.84 -4.46
N ALA A 114 2.63 -14.19 -3.51
CA ALA A 114 2.18 -14.81 -2.26
C ALA A 114 0.69 -14.51 -2.07
N LEU A 115 -0.03 -15.39 -1.38
CA LEU A 115 -1.47 -15.27 -1.14
C LEU A 115 -2.31 -15.11 -2.43
N CYS A 116 -1.84 -15.68 -3.54
CA CYS A 116 -2.56 -15.67 -4.81
C CYS A 116 -3.25 -17.03 -5.08
N PRO A 117 -4.34 -17.06 -5.87
CA PRO A 117 -4.99 -18.32 -6.23
C PRO A 117 -4.02 -19.26 -6.96
N VAL A 118 -4.10 -20.56 -6.63
CA VAL A 118 -3.36 -21.61 -7.34
C VAL A 118 -4.08 -21.89 -8.66
N LYS A 119 -3.37 -21.77 -9.78
CA LYS A 119 -3.90 -22.14 -11.09
C LYS A 119 -3.74 -23.64 -11.29
N VAL A 120 -4.84 -24.31 -11.63
CA VAL A 120 -4.90 -25.75 -11.88
C VAL A 120 -5.39 -26.00 -13.30
N LYS A 121 -4.79 -26.96 -14.00
CA LYS A 121 -5.25 -27.42 -15.31
C LYS A 121 -6.11 -28.67 -15.11
N SER A 122 -7.43 -28.49 -15.02
CA SER A 122 -8.38 -29.59 -14.86
C SER A 122 -9.73 -29.25 -15.48
N ASP A 123 -10.25 -30.15 -16.31
CA ASP A 123 -11.58 -30.02 -16.88
C ASP A 123 -12.68 -30.40 -15.88
N VAL A 124 -12.37 -31.28 -14.93
CA VAL A 124 -13.30 -31.70 -13.86
C VAL A 124 -13.51 -30.57 -12.85
N LEU A 125 -12.49 -29.78 -12.52
CA LEU A 125 -12.65 -28.71 -11.54
C LEU A 125 -13.55 -27.55 -12.03
N LYS A 126 -13.82 -27.45 -13.34
CA LYS A 126 -14.73 -26.44 -13.89
C LYS A 126 -16.15 -26.60 -13.35
N ILE A 127 -16.64 -27.83 -13.19
CA ILE A 127 -17.99 -28.10 -12.68
C ILE A 127 -18.13 -27.79 -11.18
N LEU A 128 -17.02 -27.68 -10.45
CA LEU A 128 -17.00 -27.37 -9.01
C LEU A 128 -16.84 -25.87 -8.71
N LYS A 129 -16.88 -25.01 -9.73
CA LYS A 129 -16.67 -23.57 -9.57
C LYS A 129 -17.69 -22.98 -8.59
N GLY A 130 -17.19 -22.30 -7.56
CA GLY A 130 -18.01 -21.63 -6.53
C GLY A 130 -18.28 -22.47 -5.30
N LEU A 131 -17.98 -23.77 -5.32
CA LEU A 131 -18.06 -24.61 -4.13
C LEU A 131 -16.97 -24.23 -3.13
N ARG A 132 -17.38 -24.06 -1.86
CA ARG A 132 -16.48 -23.87 -0.72
C ARG A 132 -16.44 -25.15 0.07
N VAL A 133 -15.24 -25.68 0.27
CA VAL A 133 -15.01 -26.90 1.05
C VAL A 133 -13.93 -26.63 2.09
N THR A 134 -14.06 -27.24 3.26
CA THR A 134 -13.02 -27.20 4.28
C THR A 134 -11.89 -28.14 3.85
N GLY A 135 -10.77 -27.57 3.42
CA GLY A 135 -9.55 -28.31 3.11
C GLY A 135 -8.69 -28.54 4.36
N LYS A 136 -7.98 -29.66 4.40
CA LYS A 136 -6.82 -29.84 5.29
C LYS A 136 -5.57 -29.59 4.47
N ALA A 137 -4.61 -28.86 5.06
CA ALA A 137 -3.29 -28.68 4.49
C ALA A 137 -2.48 -29.97 4.59
#